data_AF-A0A9E2XCI3-F1
#
_entry.id   AF-A0A9E2XCI3-F1
#
_cell.length_a   1.000
_cell.length_b   1.000
_cell.length_c   1.000
_cell.angle_alpha   90.00
_cell.angle_beta   90.00
_cell.angle_gamma   90.00
#
_symmetry.space_group_name_H-M   'P 1'
#
loop_
_entity.id
_entity.type
_entity.pdbx_description
1 polymer ?
#
loop_
_entity_poly.entity_id
_entity_poly.type
_entity_poly.pdbx_seq_one_letter_code
_entity_poly.pdbx_strand_id
1 'polypeptide(L)'
;MRLLATLLIAGIGLPVVGAFAQSSDAAYCQKLADLYRTTNKENMDNTVPEAINQCNKGNTAAGIPVLEKALKDAKVTLPAR
;
A
#
# COMPACT_ATOMS: atom_id res chain seq x y z
N MET A 1 -6.21 -56.21 14.62
CA MET A 1 -5.81 -55.82 13.25
C MET A 1 -6.57 -54.55 12.91
N ARG A 2 -6.12 -53.33 13.31
CA ARG A 2 -5.03 -52.54 12.72
C ARG A 2 -5.07 -52.57 11.19
N LEU A 3 -5.61 -51.50 10.60
CA LEU A 3 -5.33 -50.95 9.26
C LEU A 3 -6.07 -49.59 9.20
N LEU A 4 -5.55 -48.57 9.89
CA LEU A 4 -4.60 -47.56 9.41
C LEU A 4 -5.34 -46.34 8.83
N ALA A 5 -5.44 -45.34 9.69
CA ALA A 5 -5.83 -43.97 9.39
C ALA A 5 -4.76 -43.30 8.51
N THR A 6 -5.15 -42.83 7.33
CA THR A 6 -4.35 -41.94 6.49
C THR A 6 -4.96 -40.54 6.50
N LEU A 7 -4.65 -39.77 7.55
CA LEU A 7 -4.71 -38.31 7.47
C LEU A 7 -3.55 -37.83 6.59
N LEU A 8 -3.82 -37.63 5.30
CA LEU A 8 -2.99 -36.78 4.46
C LEU A 8 -3.40 -35.32 4.73
N ILE A 9 -2.89 -34.76 5.84
CA ILE A 9 -2.84 -33.30 5.98
C ILE A 9 -1.67 -32.86 5.10
N ALA A 10 -1.96 -32.58 3.83
CA ALA A 10 -1.09 -31.76 3.01
C ALA A 10 -1.03 -30.37 3.68
N GLY A 11 0.06 -30.11 4.40
CA GLY A 11 0.33 -28.83 5.04
C GLY A 11 0.46 -27.75 3.98
N ILE A 12 -0.65 -27.07 3.70
CA ILE A 12 -0.67 -25.78 3.00
C ILE A 12 -0.15 -24.76 4.01
N GLY A 13 1.15 -24.43 3.92
CA GLY A 13 1.82 -23.51 4.84
C GLY A 13 2.42 -22.31 4.13
N LEU A 14 1.54 -21.35 3.81
CA LEU A 14 1.73 -19.90 3.59
C LEU A 14 3.01 -19.40 2.88
N PRO A 15 2.90 -18.71 1.72
CA PRO A 15 3.98 -17.83 1.30
C PRO A 15 4.02 -16.60 2.23
N VAL A 16 4.92 -16.61 3.20
CA VAL A 16 5.35 -15.42 3.97
C VAL A 16 6.17 -14.51 3.05
N VAL A 17 5.54 -13.91 2.03
CA VAL A 17 6.21 -12.95 1.13
C VAL A 17 5.53 -11.57 1.10
N GLY A 18 4.43 -11.38 1.84
CA GLY A 18 3.67 -10.12 1.83
C GLY A 18 4.15 -9.03 2.80
N ALA A 19 4.89 -9.38 3.85
CA ALA A 19 5.20 -8.43 4.93
C ALA A 19 6.22 -7.35 4.51
N PHE A 20 7.20 -7.70 3.68
CA PHE A 20 8.25 -6.77 3.25
C PHE A 20 7.71 -5.74 2.24
N ALA A 21 6.92 -6.17 1.25
CA ALA A 21 6.30 -5.28 0.29
C ALA A 21 5.31 -4.30 0.95
N GLN A 22 4.51 -4.79 1.91
CA GLN A 22 3.59 -3.93 2.66
C GLN A 22 4.33 -2.86 3.48
N SER A 23 5.50 -3.19 4.03
CA SER A 23 6.31 -2.22 4.78
C SER A 23 6.95 -1.15 3.89
N SER A 24 7.48 -1.52 2.71
CA SER A 24 8.05 -0.57 1.75
C SER A 24 6.97 0.29 1.10
N ASP A 25 5.84 -0.30 0.72
CA ASP A 25 4.71 0.45 0.19
C ASP A 25 4.13 1.40 1.24
N ALA A 26 4.08 1.03 2.52
CA ALA A 26 3.64 1.93 3.58
C ALA A 26 4.56 3.15 3.71
N ALA A 27 5.88 2.93 3.75
CA ALA A 27 6.85 4.03 3.80
C ALA A 27 6.75 4.92 2.55
N TYR A 28 6.57 4.34 1.37
CA TYR A 28 6.39 5.07 0.13
C TYR A 28 5.09 5.87 0.10
N CYS A 29 3.97 5.28 0.53
CA CYS A 29 2.67 5.95 0.65
C CYS A 29 2.76 7.20 1.56
N GLN A 30 3.47 7.09 2.69
CA GLN A 30 3.70 8.22 3.59
C GLN A 30 4.55 9.32 2.94
N LYS A 31 5.64 8.96 2.26
CA LYS A 31 6.46 9.94 1.52
C LYS A 31 5.64 10.71 0.48
N LEU A 32 4.77 10.02 -0.26
CA LEU A 32 3.88 10.67 -1.22
C LEU A 32 2.87 11.60 -0.54
N ALA A 33 2.29 11.17 0.59
CA ALA A 33 1.36 12.00 1.36
C ALA A 33 2.03 13.28 1.88
N ASP A 34 3.26 13.17 2.41
CA ASP A 34 4.02 14.33 2.87
C ASP A 34 4.41 15.26 1.74
N LEU A 35 4.86 14.72 0.61
CA LEU A 35 5.14 15.50 -0.58
C LEU A 35 3.88 16.23 -1.10
N TYR A 36 2.72 15.58 -1.05
CA TYR A 36 1.48 16.24 -1.45
C TYR A 36 1.14 17.42 -0.54
N ARG A 37 1.28 17.25 0.78
CA ARG A 37 1.06 18.32 1.78
C ARG A 37 1.98 19.52 1.58
N THR A 38 3.22 19.29 1.13
CA THR A 38 4.18 20.38 0.88
C THR A 38 3.95 21.07 -0.46
N THR A 39 3.42 20.35 -1.46
CA THR A 39 3.37 20.85 -2.83
C THR A 39 2.00 21.40 -3.24
N ASN A 40 0.90 20.91 -2.66
CA ASN A 40 -0.44 21.24 -3.16
C ASN A 40 -1.41 21.58 -2.02
N LYS A 41 -1.35 22.82 -1.52
CA LYS A 41 -2.25 23.32 -0.45
C LYS A 41 -3.65 23.69 -0.94
N GLU A 42 -3.86 23.88 -2.24
CA GLU A 42 -5.10 24.46 -2.80
C GLU A 42 -5.94 23.47 -3.59
N ASN A 43 -5.61 22.18 -3.54
CA ASN A 43 -6.37 21.19 -4.28
C ASN A 43 -7.71 20.92 -3.58
N MET A 44 -8.80 21.33 -4.24
CA MET A 44 -10.19 21.15 -3.78
C MET A 44 -10.69 19.70 -3.97
N ASP A 45 -9.85 18.81 -4.49
CA ASP A 45 -10.18 17.41 -4.72
C ASP A 45 -10.03 16.57 -3.43
N ASN A 46 -11.16 16.04 -2.95
CA ASN A 46 -11.22 15.19 -1.76
C ASN A 46 -10.61 13.79 -1.96
N THR A 47 -10.27 13.40 -3.19
CA THR A 47 -9.67 12.08 -3.47
C THR A 47 -8.28 11.93 -2.86
N VAL A 48 -7.49 13.00 -2.77
CA VAL A 48 -6.15 12.92 -2.21
C VAL A 48 -6.16 12.80 -0.68
N PRO A 49 -6.93 13.61 0.08
CA PRO A 49 -7.12 13.38 1.50
C PRO A 49 -7.58 11.94 1.83
N GLU A 50 -8.48 11.37 1.03
CA GLU A 50 -8.92 9.98 1.19
C GLU A 50 -7.78 8.99 0.90
N ALA A 51 -6.99 9.20 -0.16
CA ALA A 51 -5.83 8.37 -0.45
C ALA A 51 -4.78 8.39 0.68
N ILE A 52 -4.55 9.54 1.30
CA ILE A 52 -3.71 9.67 2.50
C ILE A 52 -4.32 8.89 3.67
N ASN A 53 -5.64 8.92 3.85
CA ASN A 53 -6.32 8.13 4.86
C ASN A 53 -6.14 6.61 4.62
N GLN A 54 -6.24 6.17 3.37
CA GLN A 54 -5.98 4.78 2.98
C GLN A 54 -4.52 4.37 3.25
N CYS A 55 -3.55 5.25 2.99
CA CYS A 55 -2.15 5.03 3.39
C CYS A 55 -2.02 4.80 4.91
N ASN A 56 -2.69 5.63 5.72
CA ASN A 56 -2.63 5.54 7.19
C ASN A 56 -3.29 4.26 7.73
N LYS A 57 -4.30 3.74 7.03
CA LYS A 57 -4.97 2.48 7.34
C LYS A 57 -4.20 1.24 6.86
N GLY A 58 -3.06 1.43 6.19
CA GLY A 58 -2.28 0.34 5.59
C GLY A 58 -2.83 -0.16 4.25
N ASN A 59 -3.88 0.47 3.71
CA ASN A 59 -4.40 0.18 2.37
C ASN A 59 -3.59 0.97 1.32
N THR A 60 -2.31 0.63 1.21
CA THR A 60 -1.35 1.29 0.32
C THR A 60 -1.69 1.07 -1.15
N ALA A 61 -2.27 -0.08 -1.49
CA ALA A 61 -2.71 -0.41 -2.84
C ALA A 61 -3.77 0.57 -3.39
N ALA A 62 -4.65 1.08 -2.53
CA ALA A 62 -5.64 2.10 -2.91
C ALA A 62 -5.06 3.52 -2.86
N GLY A 63 -4.19 3.84 -1.89
CA GLY A 63 -3.67 5.19 -1.68
C GLY A 63 -2.56 5.60 -2.65
N ILE A 64 -1.58 4.73 -2.89
CA ILE A 64 -0.41 5.02 -3.73
C ILE A 64 -0.77 5.49 -5.15
N PRO A 65 -1.60 4.76 -5.94
CA PRO A 65 -1.84 5.15 -7.33
C PRO A 65 -2.54 6.52 -7.44
N VAL A 66 -3.40 6.86 -6.48
CA VAL A 66 -4.08 8.16 -6.44
C VAL A 66 -3.08 9.27 -6.14
N LEU A 67 -2.22 9.08 -5.13
CA LEU A 67 -1.19 10.05 -4.76
C LEU A 67 -0.16 10.26 -5.87
N GLU A 68 0.34 9.19 -6.49
CA GLU A 68 1.27 9.28 -7.62
C GLU A 68 0.65 10.04 -8.79
N LYS A 69 -0.61 9.76 -9.13
CA LYS A 69 -1.32 10.46 -10.19
C LYS A 69 -1.48 11.95 -9.86
N ALA A 70 -1.96 12.28 -8.67
CA ALA A 70 -2.18 13.67 -8.27
C ALA A 70 -0.88 14.49 -8.27
N LEU A 71 0.22 13.91 -7.79
CA LEU A 71 1.54 14.54 -7.81
C LEU A 71 2.09 14.68 -9.24
N LYS A 72 1.94 13.67 -10.10
CA LYS A 72 2.32 13.75 -11.52
C LYS A 72 1.51 14.79 -12.29
N ASP A 73 0.20 14.86 -12.03
CA ASP A 73 -0.70 15.84 -12.64
C ASP A 73 -0.30 17.27 -12.24
N ALA A 74 0.11 17.45 -10.98
CA ALA A 74 0.72 18.68 -10.46
C ALA A 74 2.19 18.88 -10.88
N LYS A 75 2.73 18.06 -11.78
CA LYS A 75 4.11 18.12 -12.30
C LYS A 75 5.20 18.01 -11.23
N VAL A 76 4.89 17.34 -10.12
CA VAL A 76 5.83 17.07 -9.02
C VAL A 76 6.65 15.82 -9.32
N THR A 77 7.96 15.88 -9.07
CA THR A 77 8.83 14.71 -9.17
C THR A 77 8.55 13.73 -8.03
N LEU A 78 8.30 12.47 -8.35
CA LEU A 78 8.00 11.44 -7.35
C LEU A 78 9.27 10.91 -6.67
N PRO A 79 9.19 10.54 -5.38
CA PRO A 79 10.27 9.84 -4.71
C PRO A 79 10.46 8.43 -5.28
N ALA A 80 11.63 7.83 -5.03
CA ALA A 80 11.84 6.41 -5.32
C ALA A 80 11.02 5.54 -4.34
N ARG A 81 10.49 4.44 -4.88
CA ARG A 81 9.80 3.39 -4.12
C ARG A 81 10.80 2.44 -3.48
#